data_AF-A0A316QZB3-F1
#
_entry.id   AF-A0A316QZB3-F1
#
_cell.length_a   1.000
_cell.length_b   1.000
_cell.length_c   1.000
_cell.angle_alpha   90.00
_cell.angle_beta   90.00
_cell.angle_gamma   90.00
#
_symmetry.space_group_name_H-M   'P 1'
#
loop_
_entity.id
_entity.type
_entity.pdbx_description
1 polymer ?
#
loop_
_entity_poly.entity_id
_entity_poly.type
_entity_poly.pdbx_seq_one_letter_code
_entity_poly.pdbx_strand_id
1 'polypeptide(L)'
;MQTYRKRGKIEALKAAKKAAYLTESLGKQLGNVIRIVKPQESINDYTLSAQSNMISSQAQSFGSFRTIKLRHSMIARFSIK
;
A
#
# COMPACT_ATOMS: atom_id res chain seq x y z
N MET A 1 -7.29 -15.92 0.36
CA MET A 1 -5.97 -15.25 0.16
C MET A 1 -5.87 -14.46 -1.15
N GLN A 2 -6.01 -15.10 -2.32
CA GLN A 2 -5.91 -14.40 -3.60
C GLN A 2 -7.00 -13.30 -3.78
N THR A 3 -8.20 -13.54 -3.24
CA THR A 3 -9.32 -12.59 -3.20
C THR A 3 -9.00 -11.32 -2.43
N TYR A 4 -8.39 -11.45 -1.25
CA TYR A 4 -8.01 -10.32 -0.41
C TYR A 4 -6.98 -9.42 -1.12
N ARG A 5 -5.97 -10.03 -1.74
CA ARG A 5 -4.94 -9.30 -2.50
C ARG A 5 -5.53 -8.57 -3.72
N LYS A 6 -6.54 -9.17 -4.38
CA LYS A 6 -7.25 -8.50 -5.48
C LYS A 6 -8.02 -7.27 -4.97
N ARG A 7 -8.73 -7.39 -3.84
CA ARG A 7 -9.48 -6.28 -3.24
C ARG A 7 -8.58 -5.11 -2.85
N GLY A 8 -7.48 -5.36 -2.13
CA GLY A 8 -6.58 -4.27 -1.72
C GLY A 8 -5.89 -3.55 -2.88
N LYS A 9 -5.64 -4.23 -4.01
CA LYS A 9 -5.15 -3.57 -5.23
C LYS A 9 -6.18 -2.62 -5.86
N ILE A 10 -7.45 -3.02 -5.87
CA ILE A 10 -8.55 -2.20 -6.40
C ILE A 10 -8.76 -0.97 -5.51
N GLU A 11 -8.72 -1.16 -4.19
CA GLU A 11 -8.84 -0.07 -3.22
C GLU A 11 -7.69 0.93 -3.36
N ALA A 12 -6.45 0.45 -3.51
CA ALA A 12 -5.28 1.31 -3.74
C ALA A 12 -5.40 2.13 -5.04
N LEU A 13 -5.93 1.53 -6.11
CA LEU A 13 -6.20 2.26 -7.36
C LEU A 13 -7.34 3.27 -7.22
N LYS A 14 -8.40 2.94 -6.48
CA LYS A 14 -9.48 3.87 -6.18
C LYS A 14 -8.97 5.06 -5.36
N ALA A 15 -8.07 4.81 -4.40
CA ALA A 15 -7.43 5.87 -3.62
C ALA A 15 -6.57 6.80 -4.49
N ALA A 16 -5.94 6.29 -5.56
CA ALA A 16 -5.17 7.12 -6.48
C ALA A 16 -6.04 8.14 -7.24
N LYS A 17 -7.37 7.93 -7.36
CA LYS A 17 -8.29 8.96 -7.89
C LYS A 17 -8.38 10.22 -7.03
N LYS A 18 -7.81 10.23 -5.81
CA LYS A 18 -7.62 11.46 -5.02
C LYS A 18 -6.80 12.53 -5.75
N ALA A 19 -6.09 12.16 -6.82
CA ALA A 19 -5.48 13.12 -7.74
C ALA A 19 -6.48 14.16 -8.31
N ALA A 20 -7.78 13.85 -8.35
CA ALA A 20 -8.81 14.81 -8.78
C ALA A 20 -8.82 16.07 -7.91
N TYR A 21 -8.82 15.91 -6.59
CA TYR A 21 -8.78 17.02 -5.63
C TYR A 21 -7.54 17.92 -5.81
N LEU A 22 -6.38 17.29 -6.07
CA LEU A 22 -5.14 18.03 -6.35
C LEU A 22 -5.20 18.77 -7.69
N THR A 23 -5.89 18.21 -8.68
CA THR A 23 -6.01 18.82 -10.01
C THR A 23 -7.04 19.96 -10.01
N GLU A 24 -8.13 19.81 -9.26
CA GLU A 24 -9.13 20.85 -9.00
C GLU A 24 -8.50 22.08 -8.33
N SER A 25 -7.59 21.86 -7.38
CA SER A 25 -6.84 22.95 -6.73
C SER A 25 -5.97 23.75 -7.71
N LEU A 26 -5.63 23.17 -8.86
CA LEU A 26 -4.90 23.81 -9.96
C LEU A 26 -5.84 24.44 -11.01
N GLY A 27 -7.17 24.36 -10.82
CA GLY A 27 -8.17 24.84 -11.78
C GLY A 27 -8.28 23.98 -13.04
N LYS A 28 -7.79 22.73 -13.01
CA LYS A 28 -7.79 21.81 -14.14
C LYS A 28 -8.58 20.55 -13.83
N GLN A 29 -8.93 19.76 -14.86
CA GLN A 29 -9.68 18.52 -14.66
C GLN A 29 -8.76 17.30 -14.73
N LEU A 30 -9.04 16.29 -13.90
CA LEU A 30 -8.36 15.00 -13.99
C LEU A 30 -8.79 14.27 -15.26
N GLY A 31 -7.83 13.91 -16.09
CA GLY A 31 -8.03 13.15 -17.32
C GLY A 31 -7.85 11.64 -17.16
N ASN A 32 -7.51 10.98 -18.26
CA ASN A 32 -7.44 9.51 -18.31
C ASN A 32 -6.17 8.98 -17.63
N VAL A 33 -6.22 7.72 -17.19
CA VAL A 33 -5.04 7.03 -16.65
C VAL A 33 -4.04 6.80 -17.78
N ILE A 34 -2.82 7.29 -17.61
CA ILE A 34 -1.69 7.10 -18.53
C ILE A 34 -0.89 5.85 -18.16
N ARG A 35 -0.64 5.64 -16.85
CA ARG A 35 0.21 4.55 -16.39
C ARG A 35 -0.13 4.12 -14.98
N ILE A 36 -0.18 2.80 -14.75
CA ILE A 36 -0.27 2.19 -13.43
C ILE A 36 1.06 1.50 -13.15
N VAL A 37 1.69 1.86 -12.04
CA VAL A 37 2.94 1.27 -11.56
C VAL A 37 2.66 0.59 -10.23
N LYS A 38 2.99 -0.70 -10.15
CA LYS A 38 3.06 -1.39 -8.87
C LYS A 38 4.41 -1.04 -8.24
N PRO A 39 4.46 -0.29 -7.12
CA PRO A 39 5.70 -0.12 -6.39
C PRO A 39 6.24 -1.48 -5.94
N GLN A 40 7.56 -1.63 -5.96
CA GLN A 40 8.21 -2.83 -5.46
C GLN A 40 7.90 -2.93 -3.96
N GLU A 41 7.24 -4.01 -3.55
CA GLU A 41 7.04 -4.30 -2.14
C GLU A 41 8.44 -4.51 -1.55
N SER A 42 8.90 -3.63 -0.67
CA SER A 42 10.17 -3.82 0.02
C SER A 42 10.10 -5.12 0.82
N ILE A 43 11.00 -6.04 0.51
CA ILE A 43 11.14 -7.32 1.22
C ILE A 43 11.74 -7.08 2.62
N ASN A 44 12.14 -5.84 2.96
CA ASN A 44 13.02 -5.55 4.11
C ASN A 44 12.34 -5.08 5.41
N ASP A 45 11.02 -5.15 5.59
CA ASP A 45 10.44 -4.83 6.92
C ASP A 45 10.35 -6.04 7.87
N TYR A 46 11.08 -7.12 7.61
CA TYR A 46 11.13 -8.27 8.53
C TYR A 46 12.16 -8.10 9.65
N THR A 47 12.84 -6.94 9.76
CA THR A 47 13.76 -6.64 10.86
C THR A 47 13.34 -5.43 11.69
N LEU A 48 12.06 -5.08 11.71
CA LEU A 48 11.55 -4.18 12.75
C LEU A 48 11.29 -5.01 14.00
N SER A 49 12.38 -5.30 14.71
CA SER A 49 12.36 -5.60 16.13
C SER A 49 11.34 -4.69 16.81
N ALA A 50 10.43 -5.30 17.56
CA ALA A 50 9.40 -4.62 18.33
C ALA A 50 9.97 -3.36 19.00
N GLN A 51 9.58 -2.18 18.51
CA GLN A 51 9.87 -0.90 19.16
C GLN A 51 8.86 -0.68 20.30
N SER A 52 8.75 -1.63 21.21
CA SER A 52 8.06 -1.44 22.47
C SER A 52 9.03 -1.76 23.60
N ASN A 53 9.02 -0.94 24.65
CA ASN A 53 9.85 -1.11 25.84
C ASN A 53 9.45 -2.34 26.70
N MET A 54 8.94 -3.39 26.08
CA MET A 54 8.41 -4.58 26.73
C MET A 54 9.26 -5.79 26.31
N ILE A 55 10.35 -6.02 27.04
CA ILE A 55 11.07 -7.30 27.00
C ILE A 55 10.29 -8.27 27.90
N SER A 56 9.28 -8.96 27.35
CA SER A 56 8.66 -10.09 28.06
C SER A 56 9.33 -11.39 27.64
N SER A 57 10.06 -11.96 28.60
CA SER A 57 10.47 -13.36 28.80
C SER A 57 10.36 -14.31 27.61
N GLN A 58 11.48 -14.99 27.30
CA GLN A 58 11.64 -16.10 26.37
C GLN A 58 10.49 -17.14 26.46
N ALA A 59 9.38 -16.86 25.78
CA ALA A 59 8.37 -17.84 25.44
C ALA A 59 8.77 -18.39 24.06
N GLN A 60 8.91 -19.72 23.99
CA GLN A 60 9.31 -20.50 22.84
C GLN A 60 8.86 -19.86 21.53
N SER A 61 9.81 -19.74 20.59
CA SER A 61 9.63 -19.41 19.18
C SER A 61 8.27 -19.90 18.70
N PHE A 62 7.27 -19.00 18.74
CA PHE A 62 5.97 -19.29 18.17
C PHE A 62 6.22 -19.49 16.68
N GLY A 63 6.08 -20.74 16.24
CA GLY A 63 6.51 -21.18 14.92
C GLY A 63 6.02 -20.23 13.85
N SER A 64 6.99 -19.61 13.14
CA SER A 64 6.88 -18.74 11.98
C SER A 64 5.48 -18.66 11.35
N PHE A 65 4.54 -17.95 11.99
CA PHE A 65 3.26 -17.68 11.35
C PHE A 65 3.50 -16.71 10.21
N ARG A 66 2.93 -17.04 9.06
CA ARG A 66 3.03 -16.22 7.86
C ARG A 66 2.21 -14.95 8.09
N THR A 67 2.81 -13.89 8.64
CA THR A 67 2.16 -12.58 8.74
C THR A 67 2.00 -12.03 7.33
N ILE A 68 0.76 -12.00 6.84
CA ILE A 68 0.45 -11.55 5.48
C ILE A 68 0.27 -10.04 5.54
N LYS A 69 1.22 -9.29 4.96
CA LYS A 69 1.04 -7.85 4.75
C LYS A 69 -0.18 -7.60 3.85
N LEU A 70 -1.15 -6.88 4.39
CA LEU A 70 -2.39 -6.49 3.72
C LEU A 70 -2.32 -5.10 3.08
N ARG A 71 -1.27 -4.32 3.39
CA ARG A 71 -1.03 -3.01 2.79
C ARG A 71 -0.66 -3.15 1.31
N HIS A 72 -1.45 -2.51 0.46
CA HIS A 72 -1.21 -2.40 -0.97
C HIS A 72 -1.02 -0.93 -1.34
N SER A 73 0.11 -0.63 -1.98
CA SER A 73 0.40 0.67 -2.58
C SER A 73 0.33 0.55 -4.10
N MET A 74 -0.19 1.58 -4.75
CA MET A 74 -0.29 1.71 -6.21
C MET A 74 0.03 3.15 -6.60
N ILE A 75 0.79 3.33 -7.67
CA ILE A 75 1.07 4.64 -8.25
C ILE A 75 0.33 4.69 -9.58
N ALA A 76 -0.56 5.68 -9.75
CA ALA A 76 -1.24 5.93 -11.01
C ALA A 76 -0.91 7.34 -11.50
N ARG A 77 -0.60 7.46 -12.81
CA ARG A 77 -0.37 8.74 -13.49
C ARG A 77 -1.60 9.04 -14.34
N PHE A 78 -2.10 10.25 -14.26
CA PHE A 78 -3.26 10.72 -15.00
C PHE A 78 -2.85 11.85 -15.94
N SER A 79 -3.54 11.98 -17.07
CA SER A 79 -3.46 13.19 -17.89
C SER A 79 -4.19 14.32 -17.17
N ILE A 80 -3.82 15.56 -17.46
CA ILE A 80 -4.59 16.72 -17.05
C ILE A 80 -5.33 17.23 -18.29
N LYS A 81 -6.61 17.58 -18.11
CA LYS A 81 -7.42 18.27 -19.11
C LYS A 81 -7.46 19.75 -18.80
#